data_AF-A0A946GYN2-F1
#
_entry.id   AF-A0A946GYN2-F1
#
_cell.length_a   1.000
_cell.length_b   1.000
_cell.length_c   1.000
_cell.angle_alpha   90.00
_cell.angle_beta   90.00
_cell.angle_gamma   90.00
#
_symmetry.space_group_name_H-M   'P 1'
#
loop_
_entity.id
_entity.type
_entity.pdbx_description
1 polymer ?
#
loop_
_entity_poly.entity_id
_entity_poly.type
_entity_poly.pdbx_seq_one_letter_code
_entity_poly.pdbx_strand_id
1 'polypeptide(L)'
;MQHESIADRRSFLYGLGATLGTVAFNAMLQAEEPQQAKGPLSPKQPHHQPKATACIFLFMEGGPSHIDTFDPKPKLHDLHMQEFVRKDRFASAMASGKRYFVESPFKFHKAGESGIPLCEHYEHLAGVADEMCVYHGCVGESINHPTACYHLNTGNRFGGDPAVGAWTTYGLGTENQNLPSFVVLPEAAYPQGGAANWSNGFLPAHYQGTALRPTGSPILDLRPPSGVTPTVQRNNLDLLAQINGEHAQRHPNHAALAARMESYELAFRMQAEVPGVIDIDRESAATKAMYGIGEKETNGYGRRLLLARRLIENGVRFVQVYAGGWDSHDYIKRSHTARMRTVDKPIAALLRDLKSRGMLEQTLVISAGEFGRSPDNGLRGGVHTAGRDHNSAAMAVWMAGGGVKRGHVVGATDEIGAKAVEVARPIRDLHATILHQLGLDDNKLTHFHEGRFKQLSQTGAKVIEELIA
;
A
#
# COMPACT_ATOMS: atom_id res chain seq x y z
N MET A 1 31.82 38.14 53.29
CA MET A 1 32.84 37.11 53.02
C MET A 1 32.63 35.94 53.97
N GLN A 2 31.89 34.93 53.53
CA GLN A 2 32.07 33.55 53.97
C GLN A 2 32.20 32.75 52.68
N HIS A 3 33.41 32.25 52.43
CA HIS A 3 33.71 31.45 51.26
C HIS A 3 32.96 30.12 51.37
N GLU A 4 32.04 29.89 50.43
CA GLU A 4 31.42 28.59 50.23
C GLU A 4 32.51 27.53 49.96
N SER A 5 32.40 26.44 50.70
CA SER A 5 33.23 25.25 50.58
C SER A 5 33.16 24.69 49.16
N ILE A 6 34.27 24.78 48.44
CA ILE A 6 34.51 24.12 47.15
C ILE A 6 34.31 22.61 47.35
N ALA A 7 33.38 22.03 46.59
CA ALA A 7 33.07 20.60 46.60
C ALA A 7 34.36 19.75 46.48
N ASP A 8 34.48 18.71 47.31
CA ASP A 8 35.69 17.89 47.30
C ASP A 8 35.85 17.15 45.95
N ARG A 9 37.09 16.74 45.64
CA ARG A 9 37.44 16.03 44.40
C ARG A 9 36.55 14.80 44.13
N ARG A 10 36.09 14.13 45.19
CA ARG A 10 35.21 12.96 45.10
C ARG A 10 33.81 13.36 44.66
N SER A 11 33.28 14.45 45.21
CA SER A 11 31.99 15.03 44.88
C SER A 11 31.94 15.56 43.44
N PHE A 12 33.06 16.12 42.95
CA PHE A 12 33.23 16.51 41.55
C PHE A 12 33.25 15.30 40.60
N LEU A 13 33.96 14.22 40.98
CA LEU A 13 34.04 12.98 40.19
C LEU A 13 32.71 12.21 40.17
N TYR A 14 31.96 12.20 41.27
CA TYR A 14 30.60 11.63 41.29
C TYR A 14 29.59 12.50 40.53
N GLY A 15 29.78 13.83 40.49
CA GLY A 15 28.95 14.75 39.70
C GLY A 15 29.13 14.61 38.18
N LEU A 16 30.30 14.15 37.72
CA LEU A 16 30.56 13.85 36.29
C LEU A 16 29.78 12.65 35.75
N GLY A 17 29.27 11.78 36.64
CA GLY A 17 28.43 10.62 36.29
C GLY A 17 26.99 10.98 35.90
N ALA A 18 26.60 12.25 36.00
CA ALA A 18 25.29 12.77 35.59
C ALA A 18 25.42 13.76 34.42
N THR A 19 26.37 13.53 33.51
CA THR A 19 26.58 14.40 32.35
C THR A 19 25.85 13.89 31.11
N LEU A 20 25.69 14.76 30.11
CA LEU A 20 25.28 14.38 28.74
C LEU A 20 26.12 13.20 28.19
N GLY A 21 27.39 13.08 28.62
CA GLY A 21 28.25 11.95 28.27
C GLY A 21 27.77 10.62 28.83
N THR A 22 27.23 10.58 30.05
CA THR A 22 26.68 9.35 30.64
C THR A 22 25.32 8.98 30.03
N VAL A 23 24.52 9.98 29.62
CA VAL A 23 23.29 9.75 28.83
C VAL A 23 23.65 9.24 27.43
N ALA A 24 24.63 9.84 26.76
CA ALA A 24 25.10 9.41 25.46
C ALA A 24 25.76 8.02 25.52
N PHE A 25 26.54 7.74 26.56
CA PHE A 25 27.19 6.44 26.76
C PHE A 25 26.19 5.35 27.13
N ASN A 26 25.16 5.64 27.96
CA ASN A 26 24.07 4.70 28.18
C ASN A 26 23.24 4.50 26.90
N ALA A 27 22.97 5.54 26.12
CA ALA A 27 22.30 5.41 24.83
C ALA A 27 23.14 4.57 23.83
N MET A 28 24.46 4.71 23.86
CA MET A 28 25.39 3.89 23.07
C MET A 28 25.45 2.45 23.57
N LEU A 29 25.56 2.21 24.88
CA LEU A 29 25.54 0.86 25.48
C LEU A 29 24.20 0.15 25.25
N GLN A 30 23.09 0.88 25.30
CA GLN A 30 21.77 0.35 25.00
C GLN A 30 21.57 0.10 23.49
N ALA A 31 22.30 0.82 22.63
CA ALA A 31 22.42 0.53 21.20
C ALA A 31 23.38 -0.64 20.91
N GLU A 32 24.32 -0.92 21.82
CA GLU A 32 25.29 -2.04 21.76
C GLU A 32 24.80 -3.31 22.47
N GLU A 33 23.73 -3.26 23.28
CA GLU A 33 23.12 -4.46 23.85
C GLU A 33 22.74 -5.40 22.70
N PRO A 34 23.34 -6.60 22.62
CA PRO A 34 22.92 -7.59 21.64
C PRO A 34 21.53 -8.03 22.06
N GLN A 35 20.54 -7.42 21.44
CA GLN A 35 19.14 -7.80 21.55
C GLN A 35 19.07 -9.26 21.14
N GLN A 36 19.11 -10.15 22.15
CA GLN A 36 19.15 -11.61 22.07
C GLN A 36 18.54 -12.09 20.76
N ALA A 37 19.37 -12.41 19.75
CA ALA A 37 19.06 -12.31 18.32
C ALA A 37 17.61 -12.66 17.94
N LYS A 38 16.72 -11.70 18.15
CA LYS A 38 15.35 -11.69 17.66
C LYS A 38 15.53 -11.27 16.21
N GLY A 39 15.26 -12.17 15.25
CA GLY A 39 15.55 -11.95 13.82
C GLY A 39 15.12 -10.57 13.33
N PRO A 40 15.68 -10.04 12.22
CA PRO A 40 15.57 -8.62 11.84
C PRO A 40 14.13 -8.10 11.64
N LEU A 41 13.17 -9.00 11.46
CA LEU A 41 11.73 -8.71 11.36
C LEU A 41 10.97 -8.90 12.67
N SER A 42 11.64 -8.99 13.81
CA SER A 42 10.95 -9.18 15.10
C SER A 42 9.97 -8.05 15.38
N PRO A 43 8.84 -8.34 16.04
CA PRO A 43 7.84 -7.32 16.35
C PRO A 43 8.46 -6.11 17.06
N LYS A 44 8.18 -4.92 16.55
CA LYS A 44 8.61 -3.65 17.13
C LYS A 44 7.42 -2.94 17.75
N GLN A 45 7.68 -2.15 18.79
CA GLN A 45 6.64 -1.33 19.40
C GLN A 45 6.26 -0.19 18.44
N PRO A 46 4.96 0.03 18.19
CA PRO A 46 4.48 1.21 17.48
C PRO A 46 4.98 2.52 18.13
N HIS A 47 5.11 3.58 17.34
CA HIS A 47 5.50 4.91 17.83
C HIS A 47 4.39 5.57 18.66
N HIS A 48 3.13 5.18 18.45
CA HIS A 48 1.95 5.58 19.23
C HIS A 48 0.86 4.50 19.12
N GLN A 49 -0.25 4.67 19.84
CA GLN A 49 -1.34 3.69 19.81
C GLN A 49 -1.87 3.52 18.36
N PRO A 50 -1.79 2.31 17.77
CA PRO A 50 -2.26 2.06 16.43
C PRO A 50 -3.79 1.97 16.40
N LYS A 51 -4.39 2.40 15.29
CA LYS A 51 -5.81 2.18 14.97
C LYS A 51 -6.01 0.92 14.13
N ALA A 52 -4.99 0.52 13.37
CA ALA A 52 -4.94 -0.72 12.60
C ALA A 52 -3.64 -1.48 12.89
N THR A 53 -3.72 -2.81 12.91
CA THR A 53 -2.55 -3.70 13.00
C THR A 53 -2.06 -4.16 11.63
N ALA A 54 -2.89 -3.98 10.60
CA ALA A 54 -2.67 -4.47 9.25
C ALA A 54 -3.27 -3.54 8.20
N CYS A 55 -2.76 -3.63 6.97
CA CYS A 55 -3.25 -2.89 5.80
C CYS A 55 -3.47 -3.81 4.60
N ILE A 56 -4.64 -3.68 3.96
CA ILE A 56 -4.94 -4.24 2.63
C ILE A 56 -5.03 -3.07 1.64
N PHE A 57 -4.05 -2.96 0.75
CA PHE A 57 -4.02 -1.94 -0.30
C PHE A 57 -4.50 -2.54 -1.64
N LEU A 58 -5.72 -2.18 -2.02
CA LEU A 58 -6.31 -2.46 -3.32
C LEU A 58 -5.80 -1.45 -4.37
N PHE A 59 -4.82 -1.86 -5.17
CA PHE A 59 -4.24 -1.02 -6.20
C PHE A 59 -5.01 -1.16 -7.52
N MET A 60 -5.69 -0.10 -7.91
CA MET A 60 -6.51 -0.03 -9.12
C MET A 60 -5.66 0.50 -10.28
N GLU A 61 -4.86 -0.37 -10.89
CA GLU A 61 -3.89 0.03 -11.92
C GLU A 61 -4.59 0.61 -13.14
N GLY A 62 -4.13 1.79 -13.54
CA GLY A 62 -4.70 2.58 -14.60
C GLY A 62 -5.57 3.72 -14.06
N GLY A 63 -5.64 3.97 -12.74
CA GLY A 63 -6.34 5.13 -12.20
C GLY A 63 -7.83 5.21 -12.57
N PRO A 64 -8.74 4.60 -11.78
CA PRO A 64 -10.18 4.73 -11.98
C PRO A 64 -10.57 6.20 -12.08
N SER A 65 -11.45 6.52 -13.04
CA SER A 65 -11.97 7.88 -13.14
C SER A 65 -12.84 8.19 -11.92
N HIS A 66 -12.41 9.13 -11.08
CA HIS A 66 -13.22 9.59 -9.94
C HIS A 66 -14.57 10.14 -10.42
N ILE A 67 -14.58 10.81 -11.57
CA ILE A 67 -15.77 11.38 -12.21
C ILE A 67 -16.81 10.30 -12.56
N ASP A 68 -16.35 9.09 -12.91
CA ASP A 68 -17.18 7.99 -13.38
C ASP A 68 -17.45 6.92 -12.31
N THR A 69 -16.98 7.15 -11.07
CA THR A 69 -17.06 6.18 -9.97
C THR A 69 -17.72 6.77 -8.71
N PHE A 70 -17.15 7.85 -8.17
CA PHE A 70 -17.51 8.38 -6.84
C PHE A 70 -17.80 9.90 -6.82
N ASP A 71 -17.51 10.64 -7.90
CA ASP A 71 -17.56 12.10 -7.93
C ASP A 71 -18.36 12.62 -9.16
N PRO A 72 -19.69 12.44 -9.19
CA PRO A 72 -20.50 12.82 -10.35
C PRO A 72 -20.40 14.32 -10.65
N LYS A 73 -20.16 14.65 -11.92
CA LYS A 73 -20.03 16.05 -12.41
C LYS A 73 -21.10 16.41 -13.44
N PRO A 74 -22.31 16.85 -13.00
CA PRO A 74 -23.41 17.22 -13.90
C PRO A 74 -23.03 18.27 -14.95
N LYS A 75 -22.10 19.18 -14.62
CA LYS A 75 -21.62 20.23 -15.54
C LYS A 75 -21.04 19.68 -16.84
N LEU A 76 -20.51 18.46 -16.82
CA LEU A 76 -19.95 17.83 -18.03
C LEU A 76 -21.01 17.47 -19.07
N HIS A 77 -22.28 17.33 -18.68
CA HIS A 77 -23.38 17.19 -19.64
C HIS A 77 -23.49 18.44 -20.53
N ASP A 78 -23.48 19.63 -19.92
CA ASP A 78 -23.61 20.89 -20.68
C ASP A 78 -22.41 21.11 -21.61
N LEU A 79 -21.22 20.67 -21.16
CA LEU A 79 -19.97 20.85 -21.86
C LEU A 79 -19.68 19.72 -22.87
N HIS A 80 -20.49 18.66 -22.93
CA HIS A 80 -20.15 17.47 -23.69
C HIS A 80 -19.84 17.80 -25.16
N MET A 81 -18.72 17.28 -25.65
CA MET A 81 -18.21 17.48 -27.01
C MET A 81 -17.81 18.92 -27.36
N GLN A 82 -17.89 19.88 -26.41
CA GLN A 82 -17.35 21.21 -26.62
C GLN A 82 -15.82 21.14 -26.69
N GLU A 83 -15.27 21.61 -27.80
CA GLU A 83 -13.84 21.60 -28.05
C GLU A 83 -13.14 22.81 -27.42
N PHE A 84 -11.91 22.59 -26.97
CA PHE A 84 -11.03 23.65 -26.50
C PHE A 84 -9.57 23.33 -26.84
N VAL A 85 -8.69 24.31 -26.66
CA VAL A 85 -7.25 24.12 -26.84
C VAL A 85 -6.55 24.31 -25.51
N ARG A 86 -5.96 23.23 -24.97
CA ARG A 86 -5.13 23.32 -23.77
C ARG A 86 -3.75 23.82 -24.17
N LYS A 87 -3.45 25.06 -23.77
CA LYS A 87 -2.14 25.70 -23.93
C LYS A 87 -1.48 25.82 -22.57
N ASP A 88 -0.93 24.72 -22.10
CA ASP A 88 -0.07 24.72 -20.92
C ASP A 88 1.35 24.34 -21.36
N ARG A 89 2.30 25.23 -21.06
CA ARG A 89 3.72 25.04 -21.44
C ARG A 89 4.39 23.90 -20.67
N PHE A 90 3.80 23.48 -19.55
CA PHE A 90 4.31 22.39 -18.71
C PHE A 90 3.51 21.10 -18.86
N ALA A 91 2.39 21.13 -19.57
CA ALA A 91 1.64 19.92 -19.88
C ALA A 91 2.43 19.05 -20.87
N SER A 92 2.37 17.73 -20.69
CA SER A 92 2.97 16.80 -21.65
C SER A 92 2.34 16.96 -23.04
N ALA A 93 3.03 16.48 -24.07
CA ALA A 93 2.47 16.43 -25.42
C ALA A 93 1.14 15.65 -25.47
N MET A 94 0.97 14.65 -24.60
CA MET A 94 -0.27 13.86 -24.48
C MET A 94 -1.40 14.67 -23.81
N ALA A 95 -1.08 15.55 -22.86
CA ALA A 95 -2.06 16.36 -22.15
C ALA A 95 -2.39 17.69 -22.84
N SER A 96 -1.66 18.09 -23.89
CA SER A 96 -1.78 19.38 -24.58
C SER A 96 -2.59 19.30 -25.88
N GLY A 97 -2.90 20.45 -26.48
CA GLY A 97 -3.46 20.54 -27.83
C GLY A 97 -4.99 20.63 -27.87
N LYS A 98 -5.58 20.18 -28.99
CA LYS A 98 -7.03 20.22 -29.23
C LYS A 98 -7.71 19.08 -28.46
N ARG A 99 -8.72 19.42 -27.66
CA ARG A 99 -9.38 18.53 -26.69
C ARG A 99 -10.87 18.81 -26.65
N TYR A 100 -11.64 17.93 -26.02
CA TYR A 100 -13.10 18.09 -25.86
C TYR A 100 -13.54 17.49 -24.52
N PHE A 101 -14.57 18.08 -23.91
CA PHE A 101 -15.13 17.55 -22.66
C PHE A 101 -15.97 16.29 -22.91
N VAL A 102 -15.89 15.34 -21.97
CA VAL A 102 -16.60 14.07 -22.03
C VAL A 102 -17.52 13.95 -20.83
N GLU A 103 -18.82 13.86 -21.06
CA GLU A 103 -19.77 13.57 -20.00
C GLU A 103 -19.58 12.15 -19.45
N SER A 104 -19.94 11.95 -18.18
CA SER A 104 -19.96 10.60 -17.65
C SER A 104 -21.10 9.80 -18.30
N PRO A 105 -20.85 8.60 -18.85
CA PRO A 105 -21.90 7.80 -19.47
C PRO A 105 -22.74 7.00 -18.46
N PHE A 106 -22.50 7.22 -17.16
CA PHE A 106 -23.06 6.44 -16.05
C PHE A 106 -24.06 7.27 -15.26
N LYS A 107 -25.03 6.57 -14.65
CA LYS A 107 -25.89 7.16 -13.63
C LYS A 107 -25.29 6.94 -12.24
N PHE A 108 -25.73 7.79 -11.32
CA PHE A 108 -25.28 7.76 -9.94
C PHE A 108 -26.47 7.71 -9.00
N HIS A 109 -26.28 7.04 -7.87
CA HIS A 109 -27.22 6.98 -6.78
C HIS A 109 -26.51 7.30 -5.47
N LYS A 110 -27.28 7.68 -4.45
CA LYS A 110 -26.76 7.86 -3.09
C LYS A 110 -26.80 6.51 -2.39
N ALA A 111 -25.64 6.01 -1.96
CA ALA A 111 -25.50 4.72 -1.30
C ALA A 111 -25.33 4.86 0.21
N GLY A 112 -25.86 3.89 0.95
CA GLY A 112 -25.85 3.88 2.42
C GLY A 112 -26.69 4.98 3.07
N GLU A 113 -26.69 5.02 4.39
CA GLU A 113 -27.29 6.11 5.19
C GLU A 113 -26.53 7.42 4.99
N SER A 114 -25.23 7.33 4.71
CA SER A 114 -24.32 8.45 4.46
C SER A 114 -24.59 9.17 3.13
N GLY A 115 -25.32 8.52 2.23
CA GLY A 115 -25.70 9.06 0.93
C GLY A 115 -24.51 9.33 0.01
N ILE A 116 -23.45 8.52 0.11
CA ILE A 116 -22.24 8.63 -0.70
C ILE A 116 -22.62 8.46 -2.18
N PRO A 117 -22.27 9.40 -3.08
CA PRO A 117 -22.51 9.24 -4.50
C PRO A 117 -21.73 8.05 -5.07
N LEU A 118 -22.44 7.17 -5.77
CA LEU A 118 -21.85 5.94 -6.29
C LEU A 118 -22.40 5.61 -7.69
N CYS A 119 -21.52 5.20 -8.59
CA CYS A 119 -21.88 4.73 -9.92
C CYS A 119 -22.85 3.53 -9.85
N GLU A 120 -23.85 3.50 -10.73
CA GLU A 120 -24.90 2.46 -10.79
C GLU A 120 -24.37 1.02 -10.94
N HIS A 121 -23.14 0.84 -11.41
CA HIS A 121 -22.51 -0.47 -11.58
C HIS A 121 -21.82 -1.03 -10.33
N TYR A 122 -21.76 -0.25 -9.25
CA TYR A 122 -21.31 -0.73 -7.94
C TYR A 122 -22.51 -1.21 -7.10
N GLU A 123 -23.12 -2.32 -7.51
CA GLU A 123 -24.33 -2.87 -6.90
C GLU A 123 -24.07 -3.42 -5.49
N HIS A 124 -22.93 -4.07 -5.29
CA HIS A 124 -22.58 -4.72 -4.03
C HIS A 124 -21.88 -3.78 -3.06
N LEU A 125 -21.02 -2.89 -3.57
CA LEU A 125 -20.30 -1.89 -2.79
C LEU A 125 -21.26 -0.87 -2.19
N ALA A 126 -22.38 -0.57 -2.86
CA ALA A 126 -23.45 0.28 -2.32
C ALA A 126 -23.94 -0.20 -0.94
N GLY A 127 -24.02 -1.53 -0.74
CA GLY A 127 -24.45 -2.14 0.52
C GLY A 127 -23.40 -2.13 1.64
N VAL A 128 -22.23 -1.54 1.42
CA VAL A 128 -21.18 -1.31 2.44
C VAL A 128 -20.62 0.11 2.38
N ALA A 129 -21.30 1.03 1.69
CA ALA A 129 -20.83 2.40 1.50
C ALA A 129 -20.59 3.13 2.83
N ASP A 130 -21.39 2.85 3.86
CA ASP A 130 -21.26 3.46 5.19
C ASP A 130 -19.99 3.02 5.96
N GLU A 131 -19.28 2.01 5.48
CA GLU A 131 -17.96 1.63 6.01
C GLU A 131 -16.82 2.42 5.37
N MET A 132 -17.09 3.10 4.26
CA MET A 132 -16.08 3.77 3.44
C MET A 132 -16.00 5.26 3.76
N CYS A 133 -14.79 5.80 3.68
CA CYS A 133 -14.51 7.23 3.57
C CYS A 133 -13.96 7.49 2.17
N VAL A 134 -14.72 8.18 1.33
CA VAL A 134 -14.26 8.58 0.00
C VAL A 134 -13.45 9.87 0.12
N TYR A 135 -12.30 9.93 -0.53
CA TYR A 135 -11.39 11.07 -0.48
C TYR A 135 -11.13 11.62 -1.89
N HIS A 136 -11.52 12.88 -2.11
CA HIS A 136 -11.39 13.57 -3.40
C HIS A 136 -10.19 14.52 -3.47
N GLY A 137 -9.45 14.67 -2.36
CA GLY A 137 -8.39 15.67 -2.23
C GLY A 137 -6.99 15.20 -2.64
N CYS A 138 -6.79 13.93 -3.01
CA CYS A 138 -5.45 13.42 -3.24
C CYS A 138 -4.85 13.91 -4.59
N VAL A 139 -3.61 14.40 -4.54
CA VAL A 139 -2.89 15.01 -5.67
C VAL A 139 -1.55 14.32 -5.90
N GLY A 140 -1.29 13.92 -7.16
CA GLY A 140 -0.03 13.35 -7.62
C GLY A 140 0.82 14.34 -8.43
N GLU A 141 2.04 13.93 -8.73
CA GLU A 141 3.03 14.74 -9.46
C GLU A 141 3.36 14.20 -10.87
N SER A 142 2.73 13.10 -11.27
CA SER A 142 2.95 12.49 -12.58
C SER A 142 1.65 11.99 -13.20
N ILE A 143 1.61 12.11 -14.52
CA ILE A 143 0.58 11.55 -15.41
C ILE A 143 1.14 10.39 -16.25
N ASN A 144 2.35 9.90 -15.97
CA ASN A 144 2.95 8.78 -16.68
C ASN A 144 2.91 7.54 -15.78
N HIS A 145 2.27 6.46 -16.27
CA HIS A 145 1.96 5.26 -15.49
C HIS A 145 3.14 4.73 -14.65
N PRO A 146 4.29 4.27 -15.21
CA PRO A 146 5.40 3.78 -14.38
C PRO A 146 5.78 4.72 -13.24
N THR A 147 5.95 6.01 -13.55
CA THR A 147 6.37 7.01 -12.56
C THR A 147 5.30 7.33 -11.53
N ALA A 148 4.03 7.30 -11.91
CA ALA A 148 2.90 7.51 -11.01
C ALA A 148 2.68 6.29 -10.11
N CYS A 149 2.83 5.07 -10.66
CA CYS A 149 2.78 3.83 -9.90
C CYS A 149 3.89 3.81 -8.84
N TYR A 150 5.13 4.19 -9.19
CA TYR A 150 6.19 4.34 -8.19
C TYR A 150 5.84 5.42 -7.18
N HIS A 151 5.35 6.57 -7.61
CA HIS A 151 5.02 7.64 -6.67
C HIS A 151 4.00 7.22 -5.60
N LEU A 152 2.93 6.52 -6.00
CA LEU A 152 1.93 6.03 -5.06
C LEU A 152 2.45 4.87 -4.18
N ASN A 153 3.32 4.01 -4.73
CA ASN A 153 3.79 2.84 -3.99
C ASN A 153 5.03 3.09 -3.14
N THR A 154 5.90 4.03 -3.50
CA THR A 154 7.23 4.25 -2.91
C THR A 154 7.49 5.72 -2.55
N GLY A 155 6.51 6.62 -2.72
CA GLY A 155 6.68 8.04 -2.44
C GLY A 155 7.60 8.77 -3.43
N ASN A 156 8.20 8.07 -4.40
CA ASN A 156 9.14 8.64 -5.36
C ASN A 156 8.78 8.26 -6.81
N ARG A 157 8.76 9.25 -7.71
CA ARG A 157 8.45 9.09 -9.13
C ARG A 157 9.50 8.31 -9.93
N PHE A 158 10.74 8.24 -9.47
CA PHE A 158 11.86 7.66 -10.22
C PHE A 158 12.10 6.17 -9.89
N GLY A 159 11.41 5.62 -8.91
CA GLY A 159 11.68 4.28 -8.38
C GLY A 159 12.95 4.20 -7.54
N GLY A 160 13.30 3.00 -7.08
CA GLY A 160 14.51 2.75 -6.28
C GLY A 160 14.36 2.99 -4.76
N ASP A 161 13.32 3.72 -4.33
CA ASP A 161 12.97 3.86 -2.93
C ASP A 161 12.07 2.68 -2.46
N PRO A 162 12.10 2.33 -1.16
CA PRO A 162 11.26 1.29 -0.59
C PRO A 162 9.76 1.58 -0.76
N ALA A 163 8.95 0.53 -0.89
CA ALA A 163 7.50 0.67 -0.98
C ALA A 163 6.81 0.84 0.40
N VAL A 164 5.57 1.33 0.43
CA VAL A 164 4.77 1.54 1.66
C VAL A 164 4.69 0.28 2.54
N GLY A 165 4.58 -0.90 1.92
CA GLY A 165 4.63 -2.18 2.66
C GLY A 165 5.99 -2.45 3.29
N ALA A 166 7.09 -2.07 2.63
CA ALA A 166 8.44 -2.15 3.21
C ALA A 166 8.61 -1.16 4.38
N TRP A 167 7.98 0.03 4.33
CA TRP A 167 8.00 0.99 5.45
C TRP A 167 7.27 0.44 6.67
N THR A 168 6.10 -0.15 6.44
CA THR A 168 5.28 -0.76 7.50
C THR A 168 6.04 -1.87 8.20
N THR A 169 6.65 -2.77 7.43
CA THR A 169 7.41 -3.90 7.96
C THR A 169 8.73 -3.45 8.61
N TYR A 170 9.38 -2.41 8.10
CA TYR A 170 10.52 -1.79 8.75
C TYR A 170 10.16 -1.19 10.11
N GLY A 171 9.03 -0.49 10.21
CA GLY A 171 8.56 0.14 11.44
C GLY A 171 8.05 -0.84 12.49
N LEU A 172 7.34 -1.90 12.08
CA LEU A 172 6.59 -2.78 12.99
C LEU A 172 7.12 -4.22 13.10
N GLY A 173 7.96 -4.68 12.17
CA GLY A 173 8.30 -6.09 12.04
C GLY A 173 7.11 -6.96 11.61
N THR A 174 7.18 -8.26 11.90
CA THR A 174 6.13 -9.26 11.62
C THR A 174 5.55 -9.85 12.90
N GLU A 175 4.25 -10.11 12.92
CA GLU A 175 3.60 -10.90 13.99
C GLU A 175 3.71 -12.40 13.75
N ASN A 176 3.95 -12.79 12.49
CA ASN A 176 4.12 -14.17 12.11
C ASN A 176 5.51 -14.39 11.49
N GLN A 177 6.38 -15.10 12.19
CA GLN A 177 7.74 -15.41 11.72
C GLN A 177 7.79 -16.46 10.62
N ASN A 178 6.66 -17.12 10.34
CA ASN A 178 6.51 -18.16 9.31
C ASN A 178 5.94 -17.63 7.99
N LEU A 179 5.51 -16.36 7.95
CA LEU A 179 4.96 -15.72 6.76
C LEU A 179 5.71 -14.42 6.42
N PRO A 180 5.77 -14.03 5.14
CA PRO A 180 6.25 -12.70 4.77
C PRO A 180 5.33 -11.63 5.34
N SER A 181 5.92 -10.56 5.86
CA SER A 181 5.14 -9.46 6.46
C SER A 181 4.59 -8.48 5.43
N PHE A 182 5.14 -8.47 4.21
CA PHE A 182 4.66 -7.70 3.06
C PHE A 182 4.44 -8.64 1.87
N VAL A 183 3.17 -8.83 1.50
CA VAL A 183 2.74 -9.73 0.42
C VAL A 183 2.09 -8.93 -0.71
N VAL A 184 2.38 -9.32 -1.94
CA VAL A 184 1.80 -8.71 -3.15
C VAL A 184 1.05 -9.77 -3.94
N LEU A 185 -0.19 -9.46 -4.32
CA LEU A 185 -1.08 -10.29 -5.11
C LEU A 185 -1.30 -9.62 -6.48
N PRO A 186 -0.36 -9.77 -7.43
CA PRO A 186 -0.46 -9.19 -8.75
C PRO A 186 -1.50 -9.90 -9.63
N GLU A 187 -1.77 -9.31 -10.79
CA GLU A 187 -2.43 -10.04 -11.89
C GLU A 187 -1.42 -10.93 -12.63
N ALA A 188 -1.85 -11.54 -13.75
CA ALA A 188 -0.94 -12.35 -14.58
C ALA A 188 0.21 -11.52 -15.16
N ALA A 189 -0.06 -10.26 -15.49
CA ALA A 189 0.96 -9.27 -15.82
C ALA A 189 1.27 -8.43 -14.58
N TYR A 190 2.53 -8.06 -14.43
CA TYR A 190 2.92 -7.04 -13.45
C TYR A 190 2.46 -5.66 -13.91
N PRO A 191 2.18 -4.76 -12.97
CA PRO A 191 1.79 -3.40 -13.29
C PRO A 191 2.90 -2.68 -14.06
N GLN A 192 2.57 -1.54 -14.67
CA GLN A 192 3.56 -0.67 -15.28
C GLN A 192 4.66 -0.28 -14.27
N GLY A 193 5.91 -0.40 -14.69
CA GLY A 193 7.08 -0.30 -13.81
C GLY A 193 7.52 -1.63 -13.17
N GLY A 194 6.75 -2.72 -13.35
CA GLY A 194 7.13 -4.06 -12.91
C GLY A 194 7.26 -4.19 -11.39
N ALA A 195 8.15 -5.08 -10.95
CA ALA A 195 8.33 -5.40 -9.53
C ALA A 195 8.92 -4.26 -8.69
N ALA A 196 9.44 -3.21 -9.32
CA ALA A 196 9.95 -2.04 -8.60
C ALA A 196 8.86 -1.32 -7.79
N ASN A 197 7.58 -1.55 -8.10
CA ASN A 197 6.44 -1.05 -7.33
C ASN A 197 6.38 -1.57 -5.89
N TRP A 198 6.99 -2.71 -5.57
CA TRP A 198 7.01 -3.27 -4.20
C TRP A 198 8.43 -3.59 -3.74
N SER A 199 9.38 -2.78 -4.19
CA SER A 199 10.80 -2.92 -3.87
C SER A 199 11.10 -2.64 -2.39
N ASN A 200 12.12 -3.30 -1.84
CA ASN A 200 12.78 -2.87 -0.60
C ASN A 200 13.66 -1.63 -0.80
N GLY A 201 13.94 -1.23 -2.04
CA GLY A 201 14.79 -0.10 -2.36
C GLY A 201 16.16 -0.21 -1.68
N PHE A 202 16.52 0.82 -0.92
CA PHE A 202 17.77 0.85 -0.14
C PHE A 202 17.70 0.12 1.22
N LEU A 203 16.52 -0.36 1.64
CA LEU A 203 16.41 -1.17 2.86
C LEU A 203 16.99 -2.57 2.63
N PRO A 204 17.34 -3.32 3.70
CA PRO A 204 17.75 -4.72 3.58
C PRO A 204 16.73 -5.61 2.82
N ALA A 205 17.23 -6.65 2.16
CA ALA A 205 16.42 -7.49 1.26
C ALA A 205 15.24 -8.22 1.92
N HIS A 206 15.26 -8.42 3.24
CA HIS A 206 14.14 -9.04 3.96
C HIS A 206 12.88 -8.15 4.04
N TYR A 207 12.95 -6.88 3.65
CA TYR A 207 11.78 -5.98 3.50
C TYR A 207 11.17 -6.00 2.09
N GLN A 208 11.69 -6.84 1.19
CA GLN A 208 11.19 -6.95 -0.19
C GLN A 208 9.77 -7.52 -0.20
N GLY A 209 8.87 -6.89 -0.95
CA GLY A 209 7.52 -7.43 -1.14
C GLY A 209 7.56 -8.79 -1.80
N THR A 210 6.87 -9.77 -1.20
CA THR A 210 6.80 -11.15 -1.71
C THR A 210 5.57 -11.29 -2.61
N ALA A 211 5.80 -11.40 -3.92
CA ALA A 211 4.73 -11.59 -4.89
C ALA A 211 4.26 -13.05 -4.92
N LEU A 212 2.96 -13.29 -4.71
CA LEU A 212 2.35 -14.61 -4.86
C LEU A 212 1.73 -14.74 -6.25
N ARG A 213 2.06 -15.82 -6.95
CA ARG A 213 1.58 -16.04 -8.32
C ARG A 213 0.06 -16.24 -8.34
N PRO A 214 -0.66 -15.64 -9.31
CA PRO A 214 -2.11 -15.78 -9.42
C PRO A 214 -2.53 -17.17 -9.91
N THR A 215 -1.62 -17.95 -10.52
CA THR A 215 -1.89 -19.29 -11.05
C THR A 215 -0.73 -20.24 -10.76
N GLY A 216 -1.06 -21.53 -10.61
CA GLY A 216 -0.10 -22.57 -10.25
C GLY A 216 0.37 -22.47 -8.80
N SER A 217 1.61 -22.89 -8.51
CA SER A 217 2.20 -22.73 -7.18
C SER A 217 2.37 -21.23 -6.87
N PRO A 218 1.77 -20.70 -5.79
CA PRO A 218 1.87 -19.28 -5.43
C PRO A 218 3.30 -18.84 -5.17
N ILE A 219 4.12 -19.76 -4.67
CA ILE A 219 5.56 -19.59 -4.45
C ILE A 219 6.28 -20.69 -5.22
N LEU A 220 7.31 -20.30 -5.97
CA LEU A 220 8.13 -21.26 -6.70
C LEU A 220 8.94 -22.11 -5.71
N ASP A 221 9.14 -23.38 -6.05
CA ASP A 221 10.00 -24.30 -5.30
C ASP A 221 9.64 -24.47 -3.80
N LEU A 222 8.37 -24.23 -3.46
CA LEU A 222 7.87 -24.40 -2.09
C LEU A 222 7.88 -25.87 -1.63
N ARG A 223 7.86 -26.81 -2.59
CA ARG A 223 7.93 -28.24 -2.29
C ARG A 223 9.37 -28.74 -2.48
N PRO A 224 9.95 -29.44 -1.50
CA PRO A 224 11.27 -30.03 -1.67
C PRO A 224 11.26 -31.08 -2.80
N PRO A 225 12.40 -31.28 -3.50
CA PRO A 225 12.53 -32.33 -4.51
C PRO A 225 12.23 -33.73 -3.96
N SER A 226 11.85 -34.64 -4.84
CA SER A 226 11.61 -36.04 -4.46
C SER A 226 12.84 -36.65 -3.78
N GLY A 227 12.63 -37.34 -2.66
CA GLY A 227 13.70 -37.95 -1.86
C GLY A 227 14.31 -37.04 -0.78
N VAL A 228 14.01 -35.73 -0.79
CA VAL A 228 14.44 -34.82 0.27
C VAL A 228 13.40 -34.78 1.39
N THR A 229 13.73 -35.40 2.52
CA THR A 229 12.86 -35.38 3.71
C THR A 229 13.02 -34.06 4.47
N PRO A 230 12.05 -33.65 5.31
CA PRO A 230 12.19 -32.47 6.16
C PRO A 230 13.45 -32.50 7.03
N THR A 231 13.85 -33.68 7.52
CA THR A 231 15.09 -33.85 8.30
C THR A 231 16.34 -33.58 7.45
N VAL A 232 16.39 -34.10 6.22
CA VAL A 232 17.51 -33.84 5.30
C VAL A 232 17.57 -32.36 4.95
N GLN A 233 16.42 -31.74 4.67
CA GLN A 233 16.34 -30.31 4.39
C GLN A 233 16.83 -29.46 5.56
N ARG A 234 16.42 -29.80 6.80
CA ARG A 234 16.89 -29.08 8.01
C ARG A 234 18.39 -29.22 8.20
N ASN A 235 18.95 -30.43 8.08
CA ASN A 235 20.39 -30.65 8.21
C ASN A 235 21.19 -29.85 7.17
N ASN A 236 20.68 -29.77 5.92
CA ASN A 236 21.31 -28.95 4.88
C ASN A 236 21.28 -27.46 5.23
N LEU A 237 20.15 -26.96 5.75
CA LEU A 237 20.03 -25.56 6.18
C LEU A 237 20.91 -25.26 7.38
N ASP A 238 21.03 -26.16 8.35
CA ASP A 238 21.90 -25.99 9.52
C ASP A 238 23.38 -25.91 9.10
N LEU A 239 23.82 -26.77 8.17
CA LEU A 239 25.17 -26.71 7.62
C LEU A 239 25.41 -25.41 6.85
N LEU A 240 24.45 -24.98 6.01
CA LEU A 240 24.54 -23.71 5.30
C LEU A 240 24.57 -22.53 6.27
N ALA A 241 23.77 -22.55 7.34
CA ALA A 241 23.76 -21.53 8.37
C ALA A 241 25.12 -21.44 9.09
N GLN A 242 25.74 -22.59 9.39
CA GLN A 242 27.09 -22.64 9.97
C GLN A 242 28.13 -22.00 9.02
N ILE A 243 28.20 -22.45 7.77
CA ILE A 243 29.17 -21.95 6.78
C ILE A 243 28.96 -20.45 6.54
N ASN A 244 27.71 -20.02 6.40
CA ASN A 244 27.39 -18.60 6.21
C ASN A 244 27.72 -17.78 7.46
N GLY A 245 27.54 -18.33 8.66
CA GLY A 245 27.93 -17.69 9.92
C GLY A 245 29.44 -17.44 9.99
N GLU A 246 30.26 -18.44 9.65
CA GLU A 246 31.72 -18.31 9.56
C GLU A 246 32.16 -17.30 8.49
N HIS A 247 31.42 -17.22 7.37
CA HIS A 247 31.67 -16.20 6.35
C HIS A 247 31.28 -14.81 6.84
N ALA A 248 30.11 -14.65 7.48
CA ALA A 248 29.63 -13.38 8.00
C ALA A 248 30.59 -12.79 9.05
N GLN A 249 31.16 -13.62 9.92
CA GLN A 249 32.18 -13.19 10.90
C GLN A 249 33.44 -12.62 10.24
N ARG A 250 33.84 -13.16 9.08
CA ARG A 250 34.99 -12.65 8.30
C ARG A 250 34.65 -11.41 7.46
N HIS A 251 33.36 -11.16 7.24
CA HIS A 251 32.85 -10.08 6.39
C HIS A 251 31.73 -9.29 7.09
N PRO A 252 32.01 -8.66 8.25
CA PRO A 252 30.97 -7.99 9.06
C PRO A 252 30.24 -6.86 8.31
N ASN A 253 30.87 -6.30 7.27
CA ASN A 253 30.29 -5.22 6.47
C ASN A 253 29.35 -5.72 5.34
N HIS A 254 29.15 -7.03 5.19
CA HIS A 254 28.32 -7.61 4.12
C HIS A 254 26.88 -7.90 4.60
N ALA A 255 26.12 -6.85 4.95
CA ALA A 255 24.72 -6.98 5.40
C ALA A 255 23.80 -7.73 4.40
N ALA A 256 24.16 -7.74 3.11
CA ALA A 256 23.44 -8.50 2.08
C ALA A 256 23.48 -10.02 2.30
N LEU A 257 24.55 -10.57 2.90
CA LEU A 257 24.63 -12.00 3.20
C LEU A 257 23.64 -12.39 4.30
N ALA A 258 23.61 -11.64 5.39
CA ALA A 258 22.66 -11.86 6.48
C ALA A 258 21.21 -11.80 5.99
N ALA A 259 20.88 -10.83 5.13
CA ALA A 259 19.55 -10.73 4.55
C ALA A 259 19.18 -11.96 3.67
N ARG A 260 20.12 -12.51 2.91
CA ARG A 260 19.90 -13.73 2.12
C ARG A 260 19.70 -14.97 2.99
N MET A 261 20.48 -15.10 4.07
CA MET A 261 20.34 -16.20 5.03
C MET A 261 18.93 -16.22 5.63
N GLU A 262 18.44 -15.06 6.07
CA GLU A 262 17.09 -14.91 6.62
C GLU A 262 16.00 -15.24 5.60
N SER A 263 16.15 -14.82 4.33
CA SER A 263 15.21 -15.18 3.28
C SER A 263 15.12 -16.69 3.05
N TYR A 264 16.23 -17.43 3.16
CA TYR A 264 16.19 -18.89 3.05
C TYR A 264 15.55 -19.57 4.25
N GLU A 265 15.81 -19.10 5.46
CA GLU A 265 15.16 -19.60 6.67
C GLU A 265 13.65 -19.31 6.67
N LEU A 266 13.24 -18.11 6.23
CA LEU A 266 11.83 -17.78 6.02
C LEU A 266 11.20 -18.72 4.98
N ALA A 267 11.86 -18.92 3.83
CA ALA A 267 11.37 -19.85 2.80
C ALA A 267 11.19 -21.28 3.32
N PHE A 268 12.07 -21.76 4.20
CA PHE A 268 11.93 -23.06 4.86
C PHE A 268 10.72 -23.10 5.80
N ARG A 269 10.56 -22.12 6.69
CA ARG A 269 9.40 -22.04 7.61
C ARG A 269 8.09 -21.97 6.84
N MET A 270 8.10 -21.25 5.72
CA MET A 270 6.97 -21.13 4.82
C MET A 270 6.53 -22.47 4.22
N GLN A 271 7.41 -23.46 4.03
CA GLN A 271 7.02 -24.77 3.48
C GLN A 271 6.00 -25.50 4.35
N ALA A 272 6.04 -25.30 5.67
CA ALA A 272 5.10 -25.90 6.61
C ALA A 272 3.80 -25.09 6.77
N GLU A 273 3.93 -23.75 6.88
CA GLU A 273 2.81 -22.87 7.24
C GLU A 273 1.98 -22.44 6.02
N VAL A 274 2.64 -22.09 4.91
CA VAL A 274 2.00 -21.47 3.74
C VAL A 274 0.89 -22.33 3.16
N PRO A 275 1.02 -23.67 2.99
CA PRO A 275 -0.04 -24.48 2.40
C PRO A 275 -1.40 -24.31 3.07
N GLY A 276 -1.47 -24.18 4.40
CA GLY A 276 -2.73 -23.97 5.11
C GLY A 276 -3.31 -22.56 4.90
N VAL A 277 -2.45 -21.55 4.78
CA VAL A 277 -2.85 -20.15 4.64
C VAL A 277 -3.31 -19.84 3.21
N ILE A 278 -2.60 -20.36 2.20
CA ILE A 278 -2.91 -20.13 0.77
C ILE A 278 -4.02 -21.02 0.23
N ASP A 279 -4.35 -22.11 0.92
CA ASP A 279 -5.40 -23.05 0.53
C ASP A 279 -6.79 -22.46 0.85
N ILE A 280 -7.24 -21.59 -0.06
CA ILE A 280 -8.61 -21.05 -0.06
C ILE A 280 -9.65 -22.11 -0.43
N ASP A 281 -9.24 -23.31 -0.87
CA ASP A 281 -10.19 -24.36 -1.22
C ASP A 281 -10.82 -24.99 0.05
N ARG A 282 -10.25 -24.75 1.23
CA ARG A 282 -10.84 -25.07 2.54
C ARG A 282 -11.95 -24.13 2.98
N GLU A 283 -12.10 -22.97 2.34
CA GLU A 283 -13.17 -22.02 2.67
C GLU A 283 -14.54 -22.57 2.28
N SER A 284 -15.56 -22.19 3.06
CA SER A 284 -16.94 -22.65 2.82
C SER A 284 -17.44 -22.25 1.43
N ALA A 285 -18.36 -23.03 0.87
CA ALA A 285 -19.00 -22.69 -0.41
C ALA A 285 -19.70 -21.33 -0.35
N ALA A 286 -20.31 -20.99 0.80
CA ALA A 286 -20.94 -19.70 1.04
C ALA A 286 -19.93 -18.55 0.99
N THR A 287 -18.77 -18.69 1.64
CA THR A 287 -17.68 -17.70 1.60
C THR A 287 -17.20 -17.51 0.16
N LYS A 288 -16.93 -18.61 -0.57
CA LYS A 288 -16.49 -18.54 -1.96
C LYS A 288 -17.51 -17.84 -2.86
N ALA A 289 -18.80 -18.17 -2.71
CA ALA A 289 -19.88 -17.54 -3.45
C ALA A 289 -20.03 -16.04 -3.12
N MET A 290 -19.86 -15.66 -1.85
CA MET A 290 -19.89 -14.27 -1.42
C MET A 290 -18.81 -13.43 -2.13
N TYR A 291 -17.59 -13.97 -2.24
CA TYR A 291 -16.49 -13.35 -2.99
C TYR A 291 -16.62 -13.46 -4.53
N GLY A 292 -17.67 -14.09 -5.06
CA GLY A 292 -17.85 -14.32 -6.50
C GLY A 292 -16.84 -15.31 -7.08
N ILE A 293 -16.31 -16.24 -6.30
CA ILE A 293 -15.42 -17.30 -6.76
C ILE A 293 -16.25 -18.36 -7.50
N GLY A 294 -15.84 -18.70 -8.73
CA GLY A 294 -16.60 -19.54 -9.65
C GLY A 294 -17.36 -18.76 -10.74
N GLU A 295 -17.55 -17.46 -10.57
CA GLU A 295 -18.11 -16.58 -11.61
C GLU A 295 -17.02 -16.06 -12.54
N LYS A 296 -17.29 -16.00 -13.86
CA LYS A 296 -16.26 -15.70 -14.87
C LYS A 296 -15.57 -14.36 -14.62
N GLU A 297 -16.34 -13.34 -14.26
CA GLU A 297 -15.89 -11.96 -14.10
C GLU A 297 -15.10 -11.75 -12.79
N THR A 298 -15.54 -12.37 -11.70
CA THR A 298 -15.02 -12.10 -10.34
C THR A 298 -14.07 -13.17 -9.82
N ASN A 299 -14.00 -14.36 -10.43
CA ASN A 299 -13.23 -15.49 -9.90
C ASN A 299 -11.77 -15.15 -9.58
N GLY A 300 -11.08 -14.48 -10.51
CA GLY A 300 -9.66 -14.14 -10.31
C GLY A 300 -9.44 -13.18 -9.14
N TYR A 301 -10.21 -12.09 -9.09
CA TYR A 301 -10.05 -11.06 -8.06
C TYR A 301 -10.63 -11.49 -6.70
N GLY A 302 -11.77 -12.21 -6.70
CA GLY A 302 -12.37 -12.82 -5.52
C GLY A 302 -11.42 -13.78 -4.80
N ARG A 303 -10.71 -14.65 -5.53
CA ARG A 303 -9.68 -15.53 -4.95
C ARG A 303 -8.54 -14.73 -4.30
N ARG A 304 -8.09 -13.64 -4.93
CA ARG A 304 -7.03 -12.77 -4.38
C ARG A 304 -7.48 -12.04 -3.12
N LEU A 305 -8.70 -11.49 -3.08
CA LEU A 305 -9.20 -10.81 -1.88
C LEU A 305 -9.51 -11.77 -0.73
N LEU A 306 -10.00 -12.98 -1.02
CA LEU A 306 -10.15 -14.02 0.00
C LEU A 306 -8.80 -14.44 0.58
N LEU A 307 -7.79 -14.59 -0.28
CA LEU A 307 -6.41 -14.84 0.16
C LEU A 307 -5.86 -13.66 0.99
N ALA A 308 -6.11 -12.41 0.59
CA ALA A 308 -5.70 -11.24 1.35
C ALA A 308 -6.29 -11.24 2.77
N ARG A 309 -7.58 -11.55 2.92
CA ARG A 309 -8.22 -11.70 4.24
C ARG A 309 -7.51 -12.76 5.08
N ARG A 310 -7.25 -13.95 4.51
CA ARG A 310 -6.54 -15.04 5.22
C ARG A 310 -5.12 -14.65 5.62
N LEU A 311 -4.40 -13.93 4.77
CA LEU A 311 -3.03 -13.46 5.07
C LEU A 311 -3.03 -12.52 6.28
N ILE A 312 -3.93 -11.52 6.31
CA ILE A 312 -4.06 -10.61 7.46
C ILE A 312 -4.51 -11.37 8.72
N GLU A 313 -5.46 -12.30 8.59
CA GLU A 313 -5.92 -13.17 9.70
C GLU A 313 -4.77 -14.00 10.30
N ASN A 314 -3.74 -14.30 9.52
CA ASN A 314 -2.55 -15.04 9.94
C ASN A 314 -1.33 -14.14 10.22
N GLY A 315 -1.54 -12.85 10.49
CA GLY A 315 -0.50 -11.95 10.99
C GLY A 315 0.42 -11.32 9.93
N VAL A 316 0.04 -11.35 8.66
CA VAL A 316 0.71 -10.53 7.62
C VAL A 316 0.34 -9.07 7.84
N ARG A 317 1.31 -8.16 7.88
CA ARG A 317 1.07 -6.73 8.16
C ARG A 317 0.53 -5.96 6.96
N PHE A 318 1.04 -6.24 5.77
CA PHE A 318 0.70 -5.46 4.58
C PHE A 318 0.45 -6.39 3.40
N VAL A 319 -0.76 -6.32 2.83
CA VAL A 319 -1.12 -7.06 1.63
C VAL A 319 -1.53 -6.08 0.55
N GLN A 320 -0.85 -6.11 -0.58
CA GLN A 320 -1.20 -5.30 -1.74
C GLN A 320 -1.85 -6.16 -2.83
N VAL A 321 -3.01 -5.77 -3.34
CA VAL A 321 -3.76 -6.54 -4.33
C VAL A 321 -4.03 -5.69 -5.57
N TYR A 322 -3.59 -6.18 -6.73
CA TYR A 322 -3.74 -5.44 -7.98
C TYR A 322 -5.00 -5.84 -8.75
N ALA A 323 -5.65 -4.83 -9.32
CA ALA A 323 -6.70 -4.95 -10.33
C ALA A 323 -6.51 -3.86 -11.39
N GLY A 324 -6.09 -4.26 -12.60
CA GLY A 324 -5.75 -3.36 -13.68
C GLY A 324 -6.80 -3.23 -14.79
N GLY A 325 -6.45 -2.41 -15.77
CA GLY A 325 -7.28 -2.11 -16.93
C GLY A 325 -8.19 -0.89 -16.73
N TRP A 326 -7.87 -0.01 -15.79
CA TRP A 326 -8.60 1.25 -15.59
C TRP A 326 -8.19 2.36 -16.56
N ASP A 327 -7.17 2.14 -17.39
CA ASP A 327 -6.67 3.09 -18.40
C ASP A 327 -7.58 3.24 -19.63
N SER A 328 -8.78 3.80 -19.42
CA SER A 328 -9.83 3.92 -20.44
C SER A 328 -9.79 5.25 -21.18
N HIS A 329 -8.84 5.39 -22.11
CA HIS A 329 -8.78 6.52 -23.04
C HIS A 329 -9.87 6.51 -24.11
N ASP A 330 -10.49 5.35 -24.32
CA ASP A 330 -11.54 5.13 -25.31
C ASP A 330 -12.59 4.16 -24.75
N TYR A 331 -13.83 4.28 -25.23
CA TYR A 331 -14.97 3.41 -24.90
C TYR A 331 -15.20 3.24 -23.39
N ILE A 332 -15.07 4.31 -22.61
CA ILE A 332 -15.07 4.26 -21.15
C ILE A 332 -16.31 3.57 -20.58
N LYS A 333 -17.49 3.78 -21.16
CA LYS A 333 -18.72 3.06 -20.76
C LYS A 333 -18.51 1.55 -20.73
N ARG A 334 -17.97 0.98 -21.83
CA ARG A 334 -17.71 -0.46 -21.93
C ARG A 334 -16.61 -0.90 -20.97
N SER A 335 -15.48 -0.18 -20.98
CA SER A 335 -14.28 -0.55 -20.24
C SER A 335 -14.49 -0.47 -18.73
N HIS A 336 -14.97 0.66 -18.20
CA HIS A 336 -15.23 0.83 -16.77
C HIS A 336 -16.38 -0.06 -16.27
N THR A 337 -17.46 -0.28 -17.04
CA THR A 337 -18.49 -1.26 -16.66
C THR A 337 -17.89 -2.65 -16.45
N ALA A 338 -17.03 -3.09 -17.38
CA ALA A 338 -16.38 -4.38 -17.27
C ALA A 338 -15.46 -4.45 -16.05
N ARG A 339 -14.69 -3.40 -15.75
CA ARG A 339 -13.82 -3.35 -14.57
C ARG A 339 -14.61 -3.34 -13.27
N MET A 340 -15.64 -2.50 -13.15
CA MET A 340 -16.50 -2.44 -11.96
C MET A 340 -17.10 -3.80 -11.63
N ARG A 341 -17.62 -4.53 -12.63
CA ARG A 341 -18.14 -5.91 -12.45
C ARG A 341 -17.12 -6.89 -11.87
N THR A 342 -15.83 -6.72 -12.17
CA THR A 342 -14.78 -7.61 -11.63
C THR A 342 -14.42 -7.31 -10.17
N VAL A 343 -14.62 -6.07 -9.70
CA VAL A 343 -14.16 -5.63 -8.38
C VAL A 343 -15.27 -5.41 -7.36
N ASP A 344 -16.48 -5.05 -7.81
CA ASP A 344 -17.60 -4.65 -6.95
C ASP A 344 -17.96 -5.73 -5.92
N LYS A 345 -18.36 -6.92 -6.38
CA LYS A 345 -18.72 -8.04 -5.50
C LYS A 345 -17.57 -8.50 -4.59
N PRO A 346 -16.33 -8.74 -5.09
CA PRO A 346 -15.22 -9.14 -4.24
C PRO A 346 -14.85 -8.12 -3.16
N ILE A 347 -14.86 -6.81 -3.47
CA ILE A 347 -14.50 -5.77 -2.48
C ILE A 347 -15.58 -5.69 -1.40
N ALA A 348 -16.86 -5.69 -1.80
CA ALA A 348 -17.95 -5.68 -0.84
C ALA A 348 -17.93 -6.93 0.06
N ALA A 349 -17.59 -8.09 -0.50
CA ALA A 349 -17.40 -9.33 0.25
C ALA A 349 -16.25 -9.23 1.26
N LEU A 350 -15.11 -8.64 0.87
CA LEU A 350 -13.98 -8.43 1.77
C LEU A 350 -14.36 -7.57 2.97
N LEU A 351 -15.01 -6.43 2.74
CA LEU A 351 -15.42 -5.53 3.83
C LEU A 351 -16.44 -6.21 4.76
N ARG A 352 -17.41 -6.95 4.21
CA ARG A 352 -18.37 -7.74 5.01
C ARG A 352 -17.71 -8.86 5.81
N ASP A 353 -16.80 -9.61 5.20
CA ASP A 353 -16.10 -10.73 5.87
C ASP A 353 -15.25 -10.19 7.02
N LEU A 354 -14.42 -9.16 6.78
CA LEU A 354 -13.64 -8.50 7.82
C LEU A 354 -14.52 -7.96 8.95
N LYS A 355 -15.64 -7.32 8.64
CA LYS A 355 -16.57 -6.80 9.66
C LYS A 355 -17.20 -7.93 10.47
N SER A 356 -17.67 -8.99 9.80
CA SER A 356 -18.30 -10.15 10.47
C SER A 356 -17.36 -10.89 11.43
N ARG A 357 -16.05 -10.80 11.18
CA ARG A 357 -14.98 -11.36 12.03
C ARG A 357 -14.47 -10.39 13.10
N GLY A 358 -14.99 -9.18 13.16
CA GLY A 358 -14.47 -8.12 14.05
C GLY A 358 -13.09 -7.59 13.65
N MET A 359 -12.61 -7.91 12.45
CA MET A 359 -11.28 -7.53 11.96
C MET A 359 -11.24 -6.19 11.24
N LEU A 360 -12.39 -5.68 10.75
CA LEU A 360 -12.42 -4.42 9.99
C LEU A 360 -11.89 -3.23 10.81
N GLU A 361 -12.20 -3.18 12.10
CA GLU A 361 -11.70 -2.11 12.98
C GLU A 361 -10.18 -2.16 13.17
N GLN A 362 -9.55 -3.33 12.98
CA GLN A 362 -8.11 -3.53 13.11
C GLN A 362 -7.37 -3.58 11.76
N THR A 363 -8.10 -3.52 10.65
CA THR A 363 -7.54 -3.62 9.29
C THR A 363 -7.85 -2.36 8.51
N LEU A 364 -6.82 -1.66 8.07
CA LEU A 364 -6.98 -0.54 7.15
C LEU A 364 -7.13 -1.08 5.72
N VAL A 365 -8.27 -0.85 5.09
CA VAL A 365 -8.49 -1.16 3.67
C VAL A 365 -8.43 0.13 2.86
N ILE A 366 -7.62 0.15 1.82
CA ILE A 366 -7.40 1.32 0.97
C ILE A 366 -7.62 0.92 -0.47
N SER A 367 -8.33 1.74 -1.24
CA SER A 367 -8.39 1.63 -2.70
C SER A 367 -7.92 2.92 -3.34
N ALA A 368 -6.92 2.81 -4.21
CA ALA A 368 -6.45 3.92 -5.02
C ALA A 368 -5.82 3.40 -6.32
N GLY A 369 -5.86 4.24 -7.36
CA GLY A 369 -4.99 4.10 -8.53
C GLY A 369 -3.88 5.15 -8.49
N GLU A 370 -2.91 5.04 -9.40
CA GLU A 370 -1.71 5.88 -9.44
C GLU A 370 -1.97 7.38 -9.67
N PHE A 371 -3.13 7.72 -10.22
CA PHE A 371 -3.66 9.07 -10.43
C PHE A 371 -5.16 8.98 -10.76
N GLY A 372 -5.83 10.11 -11.02
CA GLY A 372 -7.21 10.14 -11.52
C GLY A 372 -7.32 10.44 -13.01
N ARG A 373 -8.50 10.89 -13.42
CA ARG A 373 -8.85 11.08 -14.83
C ARG A 373 -9.34 12.48 -15.11
N SER A 374 -9.03 12.99 -16.30
CA SER A 374 -9.41 14.35 -16.69
C SER A 374 -10.87 14.42 -17.13
N PRO A 375 -11.56 15.57 -16.99
CA PRO A 375 -12.92 15.77 -17.51
C PRO A 375 -13.05 15.65 -19.03
N ASP A 376 -11.92 15.65 -19.72
CA ASP A 376 -11.79 15.79 -21.15
C ASP A 376 -10.91 14.70 -21.76
N ASN A 377 -10.91 14.63 -23.09
CA ASN A 377 -10.08 13.72 -23.86
C ASN A 377 -9.40 14.44 -25.04
N GLY A 378 -8.29 13.88 -25.51
CA GLY A 378 -7.60 14.34 -26.72
C GLY A 378 -8.19 13.73 -28.00
N LEU A 379 -7.90 14.33 -29.16
CA LEU A 379 -8.22 13.72 -30.45
C LEU A 379 -7.12 12.71 -30.84
N ARG A 380 -7.45 11.43 -30.84
CA ARG A 380 -6.55 10.35 -31.29
C ARG A 380 -6.90 9.98 -32.73
N GLY A 381 -5.96 10.16 -33.65
CA GLY A 381 -6.22 9.95 -35.09
C GLY A 381 -7.28 10.88 -35.69
N GLY A 382 -7.54 12.04 -35.05
CA GLY A 382 -8.55 13.01 -35.49
C GLY A 382 -10.01 12.63 -35.17
N VAL A 383 -10.23 11.57 -34.38
CA VAL A 383 -11.57 11.07 -34.04
C VAL A 383 -11.92 11.38 -32.59
N HIS A 384 -13.20 11.64 -32.34
CA HIS A 384 -13.74 11.74 -30.98
C HIS A 384 -14.11 10.35 -30.45
N THR A 385 -13.68 10.06 -29.24
CA THR A 385 -13.95 8.83 -28.53
C THR A 385 -14.33 9.15 -27.08
N ALA A 386 -15.38 8.50 -26.59
CA ALA A 386 -15.80 8.65 -25.21
C ALA A 386 -14.78 7.96 -24.29
N GLY A 387 -13.90 8.74 -23.69
CA GLY A 387 -12.84 8.28 -22.79
C GLY A 387 -12.28 9.41 -21.94
N ARG A 388 -11.25 9.13 -21.15
CA ARG A 388 -10.61 10.11 -20.26
C ARG A 388 -9.10 10.02 -20.35
N ASP A 389 -8.44 11.16 -20.34
CA ASP A 389 -6.99 11.25 -20.25
C ASP A 389 -6.50 11.23 -18.79
N HIS A 390 -5.18 11.23 -18.59
CA HIS A 390 -4.55 11.15 -17.28
C HIS A 390 -4.68 12.47 -16.51
N ASN A 391 -4.90 12.39 -15.19
CA ASN A 391 -4.99 13.56 -14.34
C ASN A 391 -4.31 13.34 -12.97
N SER A 392 -3.23 14.07 -12.71
CA SER A 392 -2.57 14.02 -11.41
C SER A 392 -3.13 15.03 -10.40
N ALA A 393 -4.00 15.96 -10.81
CA ALA A 393 -4.53 17.02 -9.95
C ALA A 393 -5.73 16.59 -9.08
N ALA A 394 -6.29 15.41 -9.32
CA ALA A 394 -7.32 14.76 -8.51
C ALA A 394 -7.30 13.25 -8.79
N MET A 395 -7.62 12.42 -7.80
CA MET A 395 -7.69 10.97 -7.97
C MET A 395 -8.78 10.32 -7.11
N ALA A 396 -9.19 9.12 -7.51
CA ALA A 396 -10.13 8.30 -6.75
C ALA A 396 -9.40 7.57 -5.62
N VAL A 397 -9.63 7.99 -4.38
CA VAL A 397 -9.19 7.27 -3.17
C VAL A 397 -10.38 7.01 -2.28
N TRP A 398 -10.45 5.83 -1.69
CA TRP A 398 -11.29 5.61 -0.52
C TRP A 398 -10.59 4.69 0.48
N MET A 399 -10.98 4.82 1.75
CA MET A 399 -10.43 4.05 2.85
C MET A 399 -11.57 3.48 3.71
N ALA A 400 -11.36 2.35 4.37
CA ALA A 400 -12.32 1.72 5.27
C ALA A 400 -11.61 1.00 6.41
N GLY A 401 -12.26 0.91 7.58
CA GLY A 401 -11.69 0.27 8.76
C GLY A 401 -10.51 1.03 9.37
N GLY A 402 -9.87 0.42 10.38
CA GLY A 402 -8.62 0.95 10.95
C GLY A 402 -8.71 2.37 11.49
N GLY A 403 -9.84 2.78 12.07
CA GLY A 403 -10.05 4.12 12.66
C GLY A 403 -10.30 5.26 11.65
N VAL A 404 -10.60 4.94 10.40
CA VAL A 404 -11.01 5.92 9.38
C VAL A 404 -12.44 6.41 9.64
N LYS A 405 -12.72 7.66 9.25
CA LYS A 405 -14.03 8.30 9.36
C LYS A 405 -15.07 7.68 8.41
N ARG A 406 -15.66 6.56 8.81
CA ARG A 406 -16.64 5.79 8.01
C ARG A 406 -17.86 6.62 7.59
N GLY A 407 -18.43 6.33 6.43
CA GLY A 407 -19.67 6.95 5.96
C GLY A 407 -19.52 8.43 5.60
N HIS A 408 -18.36 8.82 5.05
CA HIS A 408 -18.08 10.22 4.74
C HIS A 408 -17.47 10.39 3.35
N VAL A 409 -17.67 11.58 2.80
CA VAL A 409 -16.90 12.11 1.67
C VAL A 409 -16.06 13.26 2.21
N VAL A 410 -14.74 13.17 2.01
CA VAL A 410 -13.77 14.16 2.48
C VAL A 410 -13.10 14.83 1.27
N GLY A 411 -13.05 16.16 1.32
CA GLY A 411 -12.59 16.98 0.22
C GLY A 411 -13.55 17.01 -0.97
N ALA A 412 -13.17 17.75 -1.99
CA ALA A 412 -13.96 17.95 -3.19
C ALA A 412 -13.05 18.30 -4.36
N THR A 413 -13.49 17.95 -5.57
CA THR A 413 -12.91 18.47 -6.81
C THR A 413 -13.77 19.59 -7.38
N ASP A 414 -13.22 20.37 -8.32
CA ASP A 414 -13.97 21.46 -8.98
C ASP A 414 -15.20 20.98 -9.77
N GLU A 415 -15.95 21.93 -10.33
CA GLU A 415 -17.25 21.69 -10.97
C GLU A 415 -17.22 20.62 -12.08
N ILE A 416 -16.06 20.43 -12.71
CA ILE A 416 -15.84 19.46 -13.79
C ILE A 416 -14.98 18.27 -13.35
N GLY A 417 -14.38 18.29 -12.16
CA GLY A 417 -13.52 17.22 -11.67
C GLY A 417 -12.07 17.28 -12.17
N ALA A 418 -11.61 18.44 -12.63
CA ALA A 418 -10.26 18.63 -13.14
C ALA A 418 -9.20 18.68 -12.01
N LYS A 419 -9.52 19.26 -10.86
CA LYS A 419 -8.58 19.45 -9.75
C LYS A 419 -9.27 19.30 -8.40
N ALA A 420 -8.54 18.79 -7.41
CA ALA A 420 -8.93 18.88 -6.01
C ALA A 420 -8.94 20.36 -5.58
N VAL A 421 -10.00 20.78 -4.89
CA VAL A 421 -10.20 22.17 -4.41
C VAL A 421 -10.42 22.24 -2.90
N GLU A 422 -10.89 21.17 -2.27
CA GLU A 422 -11.04 21.07 -0.82
C GLU A 422 -10.23 19.90 -0.28
N VAL A 423 -9.55 20.12 0.85
CA VAL A 423 -8.62 19.15 1.47
C VAL A 423 -7.62 18.62 0.44
N ALA A 424 -7.12 19.49 -0.45
CA ALA A 424 -6.16 19.10 -1.48
C ALA A 424 -4.79 18.81 -0.85
N ARG A 425 -4.34 17.54 -0.91
CA ARG A 425 -3.08 17.08 -0.29
C ARG A 425 -2.26 16.22 -1.26
N PRO A 426 -0.93 16.34 -1.24
CA PRO A 426 -0.05 15.48 -2.04
C PRO A 426 -0.10 14.01 -1.57
N ILE A 427 0.27 13.08 -2.44
CA ILE A 427 0.36 11.62 -2.12
C ILE A 427 1.14 11.34 -0.82
N ARG A 428 2.22 12.08 -0.53
CA ARG A 428 2.99 11.89 0.71
C ARG A 428 2.16 12.09 1.98
N ASP A 429 1.14 12.94 1.96
CA ASP A 429 0.26 13.16 3.12
C ASP A 429 -0.70 11.97 3.29
N LEU A 430 -1.13 11.35 2.18
CA LEU A 430 -1.84 10.07 2.22
C LEU A 430 -0.94 8.98 2.83
N HIS A 431 0.33 8.90 2.45
CA HIS A 431 1.28 7.97 3.05
C HIS A 431 1.46 8.16 4.55
N ALA A 432 1.68 9.40 5.00
CA ALA A 432 1.78 9.71 6.42
C ALA A 432 0.50 9.33 7.18
N THR A 433 -0.67 9.52 6.58
CA THR A 433 -1.95 9.12 7.17
C THR A 433 -2.06 7.60 7.30
N ILE A 434 -1.64 6.84 6.30
CA ILE A 434 -1.60 5.36 6.35
C ILE A 434 -0.69 4.88 7.48
N LEU A 435 0.52 5.43 7.54
CA LEU A 435 1.51 5.09 8.58
C LEU A 435 0.99 5.45 9.97
N HIS A 436 0.35 6.62 10.11
CA HIS A 436 -0.26 7.04 11.36
C HIS A 436 -1.33 6.05 11.84
N GLN A 437 -2.26 5.62 10.98
CA GLN A 437 -3.26 4.61 11.39
C GLN A 437 -2.62 3.29 11.84
N LEU A 438 -1.45 2.93 11.30
CA LEU A 438 -0.66 1.76 11.69
C LEU A 438 0.21 1.99 12.94
N GLY A 439 0.12 3.15 13.60
CA GLY A 439 0.90 3.48 14.79
C GLY A 439 2.32 3.96 14.51
N LEU A 440 2.63 4.34 13.26
CA LEU A 440 3.95 4.78 12.84
C LEU A 440 3.99 6.30 12.62
N ASP A 441 4.88 6.95 13.36
CA ASP A 441 5.32 8.31 13.08
C ASP A 441 6.29 8.32 11.90
N ASP A 442 5.84 8.91 10.81
CA ASP A 442 6.53 9.08 9.54
C ASP A 442 7.92 9.70 9.67
N ASN A 443 8.07 10.72 10.52
CA ASN A 443 9.34 11.44 10.69
C ASN A 443 10.39 10.61 11.44
N LYS A 444 9.98 9.54 12.13
CA LYS A 444 10.88 8.61 12.82
C LYS A 444 11.31 7.45 11.92
N LEU A 445 10.64 7.23 10.80
CA LEU A 445 11.01 6.20 9.82
C LEU A 445 12.17 6.70 8.96
N THR A 446 13.39 6.54 9.48
CA THR A 446 14.62 6.94 8.79
C THR A 446 15.61 5.79 8.72
N HIS A 447 16.40 5.74 7.64
CA HIS A 447 17.44 4.74 7.44
C HIS A 447 18.74 5.40 6.94
N PHE A 448 19.87 5.01 7.51
CA PHE A 448 21.17 5.54 7.09
C PHE A 448 21.61 4.90 5.77
N HIS A 449 21.72 5.71 4.72
CA HIS A 449 22.07 5.27 3.38
C HIS A 449 22.86 6.36 2.65
N GLU A 450 23.96 5.99 1.99
CA GLU A 450 24.81 6.92 1.23
C GLU A 450 25.23 8.18 2.00
N GLY A 451 25.58 8.01 3.28
CA GLY A 451 26.11 9.09 4.11
C GLY A 451 25.07 10.01 4.75
N ARG A 452 23.77 9.71 4.65
CA ARG A 452 22.71 10.46 5.35
C ARG A 452 21.55 9.59 5.81
N PHE A 453 20.80 10.06 6.79
CA PHE A 453 19.51 9.47 7.11
C PHE A 453 18.47 9.89 6.05
N LYS A 454 17.89 8.90 5.37
CA LYS A 454 16.77 9.08 4.43
C LYS A 454 15.46 8.75 5.15
N GLN A 455 14.52 9.68 5.17
CA GLN A 455 13.13 9.42 5.55
C GLN A 455 12.46 8.58 4.46
N LEU A 456 11.67 7.58 4.84
CA LEU A 456 11.17 6.56 3.91
C LEU A 456 10.11 7.10 2.93
N SER A 457 9.17 7.91 3.41
CA SER A 457 8.02 8.46 2.68
C SER A 457 8.27 9.82 1.99
N GLN A 458 9.54 10.26 1.95
CA GLN A 458 9.96 11.63 1.63
C GLN A 458 9.61 12.67 2.71
N THR A 459 10.31 13.80 2.71
CA THR A 459 10.22 14.79 3.79
C THR A 459 8.98 15.70 3.68
N GLY A 460 8.46 16.15 4.82
CA GLY A 460 7.43 17.20 4.90
C GLY A 460 5.99 16.72 4.68
N ALA A 461 5.74 15.43 4.87
CA ALA A 461 4.39 14.87 4.86
C ALA A 461 3.61 15.27 6.14
N LYS A 462 2.29 15.38 6.01
CA LYS A 462 1.37 15.67 7.12
C LYS A 462 0.21 14.68 7.12
N VAL A 463 -0.25 14.32 8.32
CA VAL A 463 -1.46 13.51 8.48
C VAL A 463 -2.68 14.32 8.03
N ILE A 464 -3.60 13.66 7.33
CA ILE A 464 -4.87 14.22 6.88
C ILE A 464 -5.91 13.92 7.95
N GLU A 465 -5.99 14.79 8.95
CA GLU A 465 -6.86 14.64 10.12
C GLU A 465 -8.35 14.48 9.74
N GLU A 466 -8.77 15.08 8.61
CA GLU A 466 -10.15 15.00 8.14
C GLU A 466 -10.61 13.58 7.78
N LEU A 467 -9.67 12.65 7.54
CA LEU A 467 -9.94 11.24 7.23
C LEU A 467 -10.06 10.35 8.47
N ILE A 468 -9.72 10.86 9.66
CA ILE A 468 -9.62 10.07 10.91
C ILE A 468 -10.85 10.34 11.80
N ALA A 469 -11.29 9.31 12.54
CA ALA A 469 -12.48 9.33 13.40
C ALA A 469 -12.23 9.80 14.85
#